data_AF-A0A1C5MLY0-F1
#
_entry.id   AF-A0A1C5MLY0-F1
#
_cell.length_a   1.000
_cell.length_b   1.000
_cell.length_c   1.000
_cell.angle_alpha   90.00
_cell.angle_beta   90.00
_cell.angle_gamma   90.00
#
_symmetry.space_group_name_H-M   'P 1'
#
loop_
_entity.id
_entity.type
_entity.pdbx_description
1 polymer ?
#
loop_
_entity_poly.entity_id
_entity_poly.type
_entity_poly.pdbx_seq_one_letter_code
_entity_poly.pdbx_strand_id
1 'polypeptide(L)' 'MANCNCKPNQSIHCSVSQCEYHCQDKNYCSLDCITVGTHEANPTMVQCTDCESFCLKK' A
#
# COMPACT_ATOMS: atom_id res chain seq x y z
N MET A 1 0.52 -19.31 -15.20
CA MET A 1 1.47 -19.43 -14.08
C MET A 1 2.01 -18.04 -13.82
N ALA A 2 1.58 -17.41 -12.72
CA ALA A 2 1.85 -16.00 -12.44
C ALA A 2 3.32 -15.82 -12.04
N ASN A 3 4.15 -15.38 -12.99
CA ASN A 3 5.48 -14.88 -12.68
C ASN A 3 5.36 -13.41 -12.24
N CYS A 4 4.65 -13.18 -11.14
CA CYS A 4 4.66 -11.88 -10.48
C CYS A 4 5.89 -11.90 -9.58
N ASN A 5 6.99 -11.25 -10.00
CA ASN A 5 8.21 -11.07 -9.21
C ASN A 5 7.98 -10.13 -8.00
N CYS A 6 6.81 -10.24 -7.38
CA CYS A 6 6.39 -9.43 -6.26
C CYS A 6 7.01 -10.03 -5.01
N LYS A 7 7.94 -9.30 -4.41
CA LYS A 7 8.53 -9.63 -3.11
C LYS A 7 7.65 -8.96 -2.04
N PRO A 8 6.69 -9.67 -1.43
CA PRO A 8 5.79 -9.06 -0.46
C PRO A 8 6.58 -8.60 0.76
N ASN A 9 6.42 -7.34 1.12
CA ASN A 9 6.87 -6.82 2.40
C ASN A 9 5.83 -7.19 3.47
N GLN A 10 6.16 -8.15 4.33
CA GLN A 10 5.27 -8.63 5.39
C GLN A 10 4.95 -7.56 6.45
N SER A 11 5.71 -6.47 6.48
CA SER A 11 5.45 -5.31 7.35
C SER A 11 4.47 -4.31 6.75
N ILE A 12 4.12 -4.43 5.47
CA ILE A 12 3.19 -3.51 4.78
C ILE A 12 2.05 -4.33 4.20
N HIS A 13 1.01 -4.54 5.01
CA HIS A 13 -0.22 -5.14 4.54
C HIS A 13 -0.93 -4.19 3.56
N CYS A 14 -1.35 -4.71 2.41
CA CYS A 14 -2.10 -3.94 1.43
C CYS A 14 -3.20 -4.84 0.90
N SER A 15 -4.46 -4.48 1.12
CA SER A 15 -5.62 -5.21 0.60
C SER A 15 -6.24 -4.54 -0.63
N VAL A 16 -5.66 -3.42 -1.08
CA VAL A 16 -6.17 -2.65 -2.21
C VAL A 16 -5.66 -3.29 -3.50
N SER A 17 -6.51 -4.08 -4.14
CA SER A 17 -6.18 -4.78 -5.40
C SER A 17 -5.84 -3.85 -6.57
N GLN A 18 -6.29 -2.60 -6.49
CA GLN A 18 -5.99 -1.53 -7.44
C GLN A 18 -4.65 -0.83 -7.17
N CYS A 19 -3.91 -1.19 -6.11
CA CYS A 19 -2.58 -0.64 -5.87
C CYS A 19 -1.59 -1.27 -6.87
N GLU A 20 -0.82 -0.43 -7.57
CA GLU A 20 0.24 -0.82 -8.52
C GLU A 20 1.26 -1.76 -7.86
N TYR A 21 1.50 -1.58 -6.56
CA TYR A 21 2.48 -2.34 -5.78
C TYR A 21 1.86 -3.54 -5.03
N HIS A 22 0.58 -3.83 -5.22
CA HIS A 22 -0.10 -4.94 -4.55
C HIS A 22 0.44 -6.28 -5.06
N CYS A 23 0.86 -7.16 -4.14
CA CYS A 23 1.33 -8.51 -4.47
C CYS A 23 0.19 -9.49 -4.74
N GLN A 24 -0.75 -9.13 -5.62
CA GLN A 24 -1.89 -9.90 -6.14
C GLN A 24 -2.34 -11.11 -5.29
N ASP A 25 -1.62 -12.23 -5.38
CA ASP A 25 -1.87 -13.48 -4.64
C ASP A 25 -1.74 -13.36 -3.10
N LYS A 26 -1.18 -12.26 -2.60
CA LYS A 26 -0.89 -11.97 -1.20
C LYS A 26 -1.29 -10.53 -0.89
N ASN A 27 -2.01 -10.32 0.22
CA ASN A 27 -2.46 -8.99 0.67
C ASN A 27 -1.32 -8.17 1.30
N TYR A 28 -0.25 -7.96 0.54
CA TYR A 28 0.91 -7.20 0.95
C TYR A 28 1.41 -6.33 -0.20
N CYS A 29 2.10 -5.26 0.15
CA CYS A 29 2.76 -4.38 -0.82
C CYS A 29 4.18 -4.88 -1.12
N SER A 30 4.70 -4.62 -2.32
CA SER A 30 6.11 -4.88 -2.65
C SER A 30 7.07 -3.79 -2.22
N LEU A 31 6.55 -2.64 -1.77
CA LEU A 31 7.36 -1.52 -1.32
C LEU A 31 8.17 -1.88 -0.07
N ASP A 32 9.41 -1.42 0.01
CA ASP A 32 10.23 -1.57 1.21
C ASP A 32 9.78 -0.62 2.35
N CYS A 33 9.24 0.55 2.00
CA CYS A 33 8.70 1.55 2.91
C CYS A 33 7.44 2.22 2.35
N ILE A 34 6.62 2.78 3.24
CA ILE A 34 5.49 3.66 2.88
C ILE A 34 5.61 4.99 3.60
N THR A 35 5.05 6.02 2.99
CA THR A 35 4.81 7.32 3.62
C THR A 35 3.34 7.40 3.99
N VAL A 36 3.06 7.65 5.27
CA VAL A 36 1.71 7.96 5.75
C VAL A 36 1.60 9.48 5.91
N GLY A 37 0.65 10.06 5.21
CA GLY A 37 0.34 11.49 5.23
C GLY A 37 -1.00 11.76 5.91
N THR A 38 -1.33 13.04 6.04
CA THR A 38 -2.61 13.52 6.56
C THR A 38 -2.97 14.81 5.84
N HIS A 39 -4.25 15.02 5.56
CA HIS A 39 -4.77 16.27 5.01
C HIS A 39 -5.01 17.33 6.09
N GLU A 40 -5.01 16.93 7.36
CA GLU A 40 -5.26 17.77 8.52
C GLU A 40 -3.98 18.00 9.32
N ALA A 41 -3.85 19.16 9.98
CA ALA A 41 -2.68 19.49 10.78
C ALA A 41 -2.53 18.61 12.04
N ASN A 42 -3.63 18.05 12.56
CA ASN A 42 -3.64 17.19 13.75
C ASN A 42 -4.67 16.05 13.58
N PRO A 43 -4.35 14.98 12.83
CA PRO A 43 -5.26 13.88 12.62
C PRO A 43 -5.54 13.14 13.93
N THR A 44 -6.81 12.97 14.27
CA THR A 44 -7.26 12.20 15.45
C THR A 44 -7.96 10.91 15.06
N MET A 45 -8.25 10.74 13.77
CA MET A 45 -8.98 9.60 13.24
C MET A 45 -8.21 8.96 12.09
N VAL A 46 -8.29 7.64 11.98
CA VAL A 46 -7.54 6.86 10.99
C VAL A 46 -7.92 7.24 9.56
N GLN A 47 -9.20 7.56 9.30
CA GLN A 47 -9.62 7.95 7.94
C GLN A 47 -9.05 9.29 7.46
N CYS A 48 -8.38 10.04 8.33
CA CYS A 48 -7.68 11.27 7.97
C CYS A 48 -6.20 11.03 7.63
N THR A 49 -5.74 9.77 7.75
CA THR A 49 -4.38 9.35 7.39
C THR A 49 -4.40 8.51 6.13
N ASP A 50 -3.58 8.88 5.15
CA ASP A 50 -3.53 8.27 3.84
C ASP A 50 -2.15 7.68 3.56
N CYS A 51 -2.11 6.60 2.77
CA CYS A 51 -0.85 6.09 2.25
C CYS A 51 -0.45 6.91 1.01
N GLU A 52 0.45 7.87 1.18
CA GLU A 52 0.94 8.72 0.09
C GLU A 52 1.78 7.96 -0.94
N SER A 53 2.27 6.77 -0.58
CA SER A 53 2.96 5.86 -1.49
C SER A 53 2.00 5.07 -2.41
N PHE A 54 0.69 5.24 -2.25
CA PHE A 54 -0.29 4.58 -3.10
C PHE A 54 -0.18 5.06 -4.55
N CYS A 55 -0.05 4.10 -5.47
CA CYS A 55 -0.16 4.34 -6.91
C CYS A 55 -1.28 3.48 -7.46
N LEU A 56 -2.19 4.08 -8.23
CA LEU A 56 -3.25 3.35 -8.91
C LEU A 56 -2.65 2.51 -10.04
N LYS A 57 -2.98 1.23 -10.07
CA LYS A 57 -2.64 0.30 -11.14
C LYS A 57 -3.33 0.71 -12.44
N LYS A 58 -2.55 0.85 -13.51
CA LYS A 58 -3.05 1.20 -14.85
C LYS A 58 -3.53 -0.02 -15.63
#